data_AF-A0A3E1D0C1-F1
#
_entry.id   AF-A0A3E1D0C1-F1
#
_cell.length_a   1.000
_cell.length_b   1.000
_cell.length_c   1.000
_cell.angle_alpha   90.00
_cell.angle_beta   90.00
_cell.angle_gamma   90.00
#
_symmetry.space_group_name_H-M   'P 1'
#
loop_
_entity.id
_entity.type
_entity.pdbx_description
1 polymer ?
#
loop_
_entity_poly.entity_id
_entity_poly.type
_entity_poly.pdbx_seq_one_letter_code
_entity_poly.pdbx_strand_id
1 'polypeptide(L)' 'MEKEDARKQSREVLHERRKQVNRMHRKGVAVMEIVAQTGLSWTAVNTALGLYKAEGLGHRLTASQELTIQQTICDRRPE' A
#
# COMPACT_ATOMS: atom_id res chain seq x y z
N MET A 1 -8.23 -4.03 -26.25
CA MET A 1 -8.26 -3.82 -24.78
C MET A 1 -8.06 -2.34 -24.54
N GLU A 2 -9.14 -1.59 -24.33
CA GLU A 2 -9.00 -0.19 -23.90
C GLU A 2 -8.32 -0.20 -22.53
N LYS A 3 -7.14 0.40 -22.45
CA LYS A 3 -6.45 0.59 -21.19
C LYS A 3 -7.14 1.75 -20.48
N GLU A 4 -7.81 1.48 -19.38
CA GLU A 4 -8.50 2.53 -18.62
C GLU A 4 -7.50 3.62 -18.20
N ASP A 5 -7.73 4.85 -18.65
CA ASP A 5 -6.86 5.97 -18.35
C ASP A 5 -7.11 6.45 -16.93
N ALA A 6 -6.22 6.05 -16.01
CA ALA A 6 -6.23 6.45 -14.61
C ALA A 6 -6.32 7.98 -14.39
N ARG A 7 -5.92 8.78 -15.38
CA ARG A 7 -5.98 10.26 -15.31
C ARG A 7 -7.40 10.82 -15.33
N LYS A 8 -8.38 10.05 -15.77
CA LYS A 8 -9.80 10.45 -15.82
C LYS A 8 -10.59 10.01 -14.58
N GLN A 9 -9.95 9.33 -13.63
CA GLN A 9 -10.63 8.72 -12.48
C GLN A 9 -10.61 9.63 -11.25
N SER A 10 -11.67 9.52 -10.43
CA SER A 10 -11.74 10.18 -9.13
C SER A 10 -10.62 9.70 -8.20
N ARG A 11 -10.19 10.57 -7.29
CA ARG A 11 -9.14 10.27 -6.29
C ARG A 11 -9.46 9.03 -5.45
N GLU A 12 -10.74 8.82 -5.14
CA GLU A 12 -11.23 7.67 -4.38
C GLU A 12 -11.07 6.36 -5.16
N VAL A 13 -11.47 6.36 -6.44
CA VAL A 13 -11.32 5.18 -7.33
C VAL A 13 -9.84 4.82 -7.47
N LEU A 14 -8.96 5.81 -7.63
CA LEU A 14 -7.52 5.58 -7.67
C LEU A 14 -6.98 5.04 -6.35
N HIS A 15 -7.52 5.48 -5.21
CA HIS A 15 -7.13 4.97 -3.90
C HIS A 15 -7.54 3.51 -3.71
N GLU A 16 -8.77 3.12 -4.07
CA GLU A 16 -9.22 1.73 -4.04
C GLU A 16 -8.37 0.82 -4.94
N ARG A 17 -8.08 1.29 -6.16
CA ARG A 17 -7.20 0.56 -7.10
C ARG A 17 -5.79 0.37 -6.56
N ARG A 18 -5.20 1.39 -5.93
CA ARG A 18 -3.90 1.27 -5.25
C ARG A 18 -3.94 0.24 -4.11
N LYS A 19 -5.02 0.22 -3.31
CA LYS A 19 -5.20 -0.82 -2.27
C LYS A 19 -5.29 -2.22 -2.88
N GLN A 20 -5.97 -2.37 -4.01
CA GLN A 20 -6.08 -3.66 -4.71
C GLN A 20 -4.72 -4.14 -5.24
N VAL A 21 -3.93 -3.26 -5.86
CA VAL A 21 -2.55 -3.53 -6.31
C VAL A 21 -1.67 -3.98 -5.14
N ASN A 22 -1.66 -3.22 -4.05
CA ASN A 22 -0.85 -3.53 -2.86
C ASN A 22 -1.26 -4.86 -2.22
N ARG A 23 -2.57 -5.16 -2.20
CA ARG A 23 -3.10 -6.43 -1.70
C ARG A 23 -2.65 -7.61 -2.55
N MET A 24 -2.69 -7.50 -3.88
CA MET A 24 -2.20 -8.56 -4.77
C MET A 24 -0.69 -8.75 -4.65
N HIS A 25 0.06 -7.65 -4.53
CA HIS A 25 1.51 -7.72 -4.35
C HIS A 25 1.88 -8.41 -3.03
N ARG A 26 1.17 -8.12 -1.93
CA ARG A 26 1.33 -8.85 -0.65
C ARG A 26 1.04 -10.35 -0.76
N LYS A 27 0.17 -10.77 -1.68
CA LYS A 27 -0.14 -12.19 -1.93
C LYS A 27 0.90 -12.88 -2.83
N GLY A 28 1.95 -12.17 -3.27
CA GLY A 28 2.99 -12.73 -4.14
C GLY A 28 2.60 -12.82 -5.62
N VAL A 29 1.54 -12.12 -6.04
CA VAL A 29 1.13 -12.09 -7.45
C VAL A 29 2.17 -11.33 -8.27
N ALA A 30 2.58 -11.90 -9.42
CA ALA A 30 3.54 -11.27 -10.31
C ALA A 30 3.03 -9.93 -10.85
N VAL A 31 3.91 -8.94 -11.02
CA VAL A 31 3.54 -7.57 -11.44
C VAL A 31 2.77 -7.55 -12.76
N MET A 32 3.15 -8.40 -13.72
CA MET A 32 2.47 -8.50 -15.01
C MET A 32 1.05 -9.08 -14.89
N GLU A 33 0.85 -9.99 -13.95
CA GLU A 33 -0.47 -10.55 -13.65
C GLU A 33 -1.36 -9.50 -12.96
N ILE A 34 -0.79 -8.68 -12.07
CA ILE A 34 -1.51 -7.54 -11.46
C ILE A 34 -1.94 -6.54 -12.53
N VAL A 35 -1.09 -6.24 -13.51
CA VAL A 35 -1.42 -5.35 -14.64
C VAL A 35 -2.60 -5.90 -15.44
N ALA A 36 -2.59 -7.20 -15.75
CA ALA A 36 -3.69 -7.85 -16.46
C ALA A 36 -5.00 -7.81 -15.66
N GLN A 37 -4.96 -8.11 -14.36
CA GLN A 37 -6.15 -8.17 -13.50
C GLN A 37 -6.73 -6.80 -13.13
N THR A 38 -5.89 -5.77 -13.00
CA THR A 38 -6.33 -4.41 -12.64
C THR A 38 -6.71 -3.55 -13.83
N GLY A 39 -6.33 -3.95 -15.05
CA GLY A 39 -6.51 -3.14 -16.27
C GLY A 39 -5.69 -1.85 -16.28
N LEU A 40 -4.80 -1.65 -15.30
CA LEU A 40 -3.95 -0.48 -15.17
C LEU A 40 -2.72 -0.56 -16.09
N SER A 41 -2.08 0.57 -16.37
CA SER A 41 -0.78 0.55 -17.03
C SER A 41 0.30 0.01 -16.10
N TRP A 42 1.34 -0.61 -16.68
CA TRP A 42 2.53 -1.05 -15.94
C TRP A 42 3.15 0.08 -15.12
N THR A 43 3.22 1.29 -15.67
CA THR A 43 3.73 2.47 -14.96
C THR A 43 2.89 2.83 -13.74
N ALA A 44 1.55 2.76 -13.83
CA ALA A 44 0.66 3.02 -12.70
C ALA A 44 0.83 1.98 -11.57
N VAL A 45 0.97 0.70 -11.95
CA VAL A 45 1.24 -0.38 -10.99
C VAL A 45 2.62 -0.20 -10.33
N ASN A 46 3.66 0.08 -11.12
CA ASN A 46 5.02 0.22 -10.61
C ASN A 46 5.16 1.43 -9.67
N THR A 47 4.52 2.56 -9.99
CA THR A 47 4.46 3.72 -9.10
C THR A 47 3.73 3.41 -7.81
N ALA A 48 2.59 2.70 -7.86
CA ALA A 48 1.85 2.31 -6.66
C ALA A 48 2.68 1.41 -5.73
N LEU A 49 3.42 0.45 -6.30
CA LEU A 49 4.32 -0.42 -5.53
C LEU A 49 5.54 0.33 -4.97
N GLY A 50 6.10 1.26 -5.75
CA GLY A 50 7.19 2.13 -5.29
C GLY A 50 6.77 2.98 -4.09
N LEU A 51 5.59 3.62 -4.17
CA LEU A 51 5.00 4.36 -3.06
C LEU A 51 4.69 3.45 -1.87
N TYR A 52 4.14 2.26 -2.10
CA TYR A 52 3.88 1.30 -1.03
C TYR A 52 5.15 0.87 -0.29
N LYS A 53 6.26 0.66 -1.02
CA LYS A 53 7.57 0.34 -0.43
C LYS A 53 8.14 1.53 0.35
N ALA A 54 7.95 2.75 -0.14
CA ALA A 54 8.37 3.98 0.53
C ALA A 54 7.52 4.29 1.78
N GLU A 55 6.20 4.17 1.70
CA GLU A 55 5.27 4.30 2.84
C GLU A 55 5.53 3.24 3.90
N GLY A 56 5.87 2.01 3.50
CA GLY A 56 6.28 0.95 4.42
C GLY A 56 7.57 1.27 5.22
N LEU A 57 8.42 2.16 4.73
CA LEU A 57 9.56 2.69 5.47
C LEU A 57 9.16 3.77 6.48
N GLY A 58 8.05 4.49 6.24
CA GLY A 58 7.52 5.53 7.14
C GLY A 58 6.54 5.04 8.21
N HIS A 59 5.93 3.86 8.03
CA HIS A 59 4.96 3.27 8.97
C HIS A 59 5.54 2.17 9.88
N ARG A 60 6.85 1.91 9.82
CA ARG A 60 7.53 1.04 10.77
C ARG A 60 8.03 1.90 11.93
N LEU A 61 7.50 1.66 13.11
CA LEU A 61 8.03 2.25 14.32
C LEU A 61 9.49 1.81 14.46
N THR A 62 10.37 2.75 14.81
CA THR A 62 11.72 2.38 15.21
C THR A 62 11.66 1.58 16.51
N ALA A 63 12.67 0.77 16.79
CA ALA A 63 12.72 -0.02 18.03
C ALA A 63 12.54 0.87 19.28
N SER A 64 13.04 2.11 19.24
CA SER A 64 12.84 3.08 20.31
C SER A 64 11.38 3.58 20.41
N GLN A 65 10.71 3.81 19.29
CA GLN A 65 9.29 4.19 19.28
C GLN A 65 8.39 3.05 19.78
N GLU A 66 8.67 1.81 19.39
CA GLU A 66 7.96 0.62 19.88
C GLU A 66 8.14 0.46 21.39
N LEU A 67 9.35 0.68 21.91
CA LEU A 67 9.65 0.61 23.34
C LEU A 67 8.90 1.70 24.12
N THR A 68 8.84 2.93 23.62
CA THR A 68 8.04 4.01 24.22
C THR A 68 6.55 3.66 24.28
N ILE A 69 6.02 3.04 23.22
CA ILE A 69 4.63 2.58 23.20
C ILE A 69 4.40 1.45 24.20
N GLN A 70 5.31 0.48 24.29
CA GLN A 70 5.23 -0.61 25.28
C GLN A 70 5.23 -0.08 26.71
N GLN A 71 6.14 0.84 27.04
CA GLN A 71 6.20 1.48 28.35
C GLN A 71 4.89 2.21 28.66
N THR A 72 4.41 3.04 27.72
CA THR A 72 3.15 3.76 27.93
C THR A 72 1.90 2.87 28.01
N ILE A 73 1.92 1.67 27.42
CA ILE A 73 0.86 0.66 27.58
C ILE A 73 0.93 0.03 28.98
N CYS A 74 2.13 -0.32 29.46
CA CYS A 74 2.32 -0.84 30.82
C CYS A 74 1.89 0.17 31.87
N ASP A 75 2.28 1.44 31.72
CA ASP A 75 2.01 2.51 32.69
C ASP A 75 0.52 2.89 32.75
N ARG A 76 -0.20 2.73 31.64
CA ARG A 76 -1.63 3.13 31.52
C ARG A 76 -2.58 1.94 31.52
N ARG A 77 -2.13 0.73 31.87
CA ARG A 77 -3.01 -0.43 31.98
C ARG A 77 -3.87 -0.27 33.24
N PRO A 78 -5.19 -0.06 33.13
CA PRO A 78 -6.06 -0.08 34.29
C PRO A 78 -6.22 -1.53 34.77
N GLU A 79 -6.16 -1.74 36.08
CA GLU A 79 -6.35 -3.03 36.76
C GLU A 79 -7.79 -3.55 36.64
#